data_AF-A0A8K0R0H1-F1
#
_entry.id   AF-A0A8K0R0H1-F1
#
_cell.length_a   1.000
_cell.length_b   1.000
_cell.length_c   1.000
_cell.angle_alpha   90.00
_cell.angle_beta   90.00
_cell.angle_gamma   90.00
#
_symmetry.space_group_name_H-M   'P 1'
#
loop_
_entity.id
_entity.type
_entity.pdbx_description
1 polymer ?
#
loop_
_entity_poly.entity_id
_entity_poly.type
_entity_poly.pdbx_seq_one_letter_code
_entity_poly.pdbx_strand_id
1 'polypeptide(L)'
;MTTSETRPLWQQTLRGFGIFQALAALPTMVILGFFAYNQLFYPWEDYYYFFTSSITALMAAGIIFIVYVQRKAVVTSYQTLLFEGLKSILATGLWFWLIIDSAFGPWRWEHHDHVPDSHASPEEVAKRVKRAALASLLLFVFFYPPFVYAYILWRTQSAHGDMSGSNSGAEEEEPTESAPLLSQQGARTFGRT
;
A
#
# COMPACT_ATOMS: atom_id res chain seq x y z
N MET A 1 -15.40 -7.08 33.35
CA MET A 1 -15.16 -7.99 32.23
C MET A 1 -14.72 -7.17 31.04
N THR A 2 -13.46 -7.23 30.66
CA THR A 2 -12.92 -6.56 29.48
C THR A 2 -13.37 -7.33 28.25
N THR A 3 -14.37 -6.81 27.53
CA THR A 3 -14.70 -7.25 26.18
C THR A 3 -13.47 -7.04 25.33
N SER A 4 -12.72 -8.11 25.06
CA SER A 4 -11.72 -8.12 24.02
C SER A 4 -12.48 -7.88 22.72
N GLU A 5 -12.41 -6.68 22.17
CA GLU A 5 -12.74 -6.41 20.77
C GLU A 5 -11.83 -7.30 19.92
N THR A 6 -12.27 -8.53 19.68
CA THR A 6 -11.68 -9.40 18.68
C THR A 6 -11.96 -8.78 17.33
N ARG A 7 -11.02 -7.93 16.88
CA ARG A 7 -11.02 -7.36 15.54
C ARG A 7 -11.23 -8.48 14.52
N PRO A 8 -12.02 -8.22 13.45
CA PRO A 8 -12.37 -9.27 12.51
C PRO A 8 -11.12 -9.87 11.86
N LEU A 9 -11.06 -11.20 11.77
CA LEU A 9 -9.88 -11.98 11.37
C LEU A 9 -9.25 -11.50 10.05
N TRP A 10 -10.07 -11.06 9.11
CA TRP A 10 -9.63 -10.55 7.80
C TRP A 10 -8.73 -9.29 7.92
N GLN A 11 -8.97 -8.43 8.92
CA GLN A 11 -8.13 -7.26 9.18
C GLN A 11 -6.77 -7.65 9.74
N GLN A 12 -6.68 -8.75 10.50
CA GLN A 12 -5.40 -9.26 10.99
C GLN A 12 -4.57 -9.84 9.85
N THR A 13 -5.18 -10.61 8.95
CA THR A 13 -4.49 -11.18 7.79
C THR A 13 -3.94 -10.09 6.87
N LEU A 14 -4.75 -9.08 6.51
CA LEU A 14 -4.29 -7.97 5.66
C LEU A 14 -3.19 -7.14 6.32
N ARG A 15 -3.23 -6.95 7.64
CA ARG A 15 -2.14 -6.29 8.37
C ARG A 15 -0.85 -7.10 8.35
N GLY A 16 -0.94 -8.43 8.45
CA GLY A 16 0.21 -9.32 8.29
C GLY A 16 0.89 -9.10 6.93
N PHE A 17 0.12 -9.16 5.84
CA PHE A 17 0.63 -8.87 4.50
C PHE A 17 1.20 -7.46 4.37
N GLY A 18 0.52 -6.45 4.94
CA GLY A 18 1.00 -5.07 4.94
C GLY A 18 2.37 -4.89 5.59
N ILE A 19 2.66 -5.61 6.67
CA ILE A 19 3.98 -5.59 7.31
C ILE A 19 5.05 -6.16 6.38
N PHE A 20 4.78 -7.28 5.70
CA PHE A 20 5.73 -7.85 4.73
C PHE A 20 5.95 -6.94 3.52
N GLN A 21 4.90 -6.31 3.02
CA GLN A 21 5.00 -5.30 1.95
C GLN A 21 5.87 -4.11 2.38
N ALA A 22 5.69 -3.60 3.59
CA ALA A 22 6.52 -2.51 4.13
C ALA A 22 7.97 -2.95 4.37
N LEU A 23 8.19 -4.17 4.88
CA LEU A 23 9.53 -4.73 5.05
C LEU A 23 10.26 -4.90 3.72
N ALA A 24 9.56 -5.25 2.65
CA ALA A 24 10.13 -5.34 1.31
C ALA A 24 10.42 -3.94 0.72
N ALA A 25 9.53 -2.97 0.92
CA ALA A 25 9.66 -1.62 0.37
C ALA A 25 10.66 -0.72 1.12
N LEU A 26 10.85 -0.93 2.43
CA LEU A 26 11.67 -0.05 3.26
C LEU A 26 13.16 -0.02 2.86
N PRO A 27 13.84 -1.15 2.66
CA PRO A 27 15.22 -1.13 2.16
C PRO A 27 15.34 -0.42 0.82
N THR A 28 14.38 -0.66 -0.09
CA THR A 28 14.35 -0.01 -1.42
C THR A 28 14.21 1.50 -1.29
N MET A 29 13.28 1.97 -0.44
CA MET A 29 13.09 3.40 -0.18
C MET A 29 14.34 4.05 0.39
N VAL A 30 14.95 3.46 1.42
CA VAL A 30 16.09 4.05 2.13
C VAL A 30 17.34 4.07 1.26
N ILE A 31 17.67 2.94 0.63
CA ILE A 31 18.91 2.81 -0.15
C ILE A 31 18.84 3.66 -1.42
N LEU A 32 17.75 3.56 -2.19
CA LEU A 32 17.62 4.34 -3.42
C LEU A 32 17.36 5.82 -3.15
N GLY A 33 16.67 6.14 -2.05
CA GLY A 33 16.52 7.52 -1.59
C GLY A 33 17.88 8.15 -1.22
N PHE A 34 18.76 7.39 -0.58
CA PHE A 34 20.12 7.82 -0.29
C PHE A 34 20.95 8.03 -1.57
N PHE A 35 20.86 7.14 -2.56
CA PHE A 35 21.54 7.32 -3.84
C PHE A 35 21.03 8.55 -4.60
N ALA A 36 19.72 8.76 -4.64
CA ALA A 36 19.12 9.95 -5.22
C ALA A 36 19.57 11.24 -4.51
N TYR A 37 19.63 11.22 -3.18
CA TYR A 37 20.17 12.33 -2.39
C TYR A 37 21.63 12.61 -2.75
N ASN A 38 22.46 11.57 -2.80
CA ASN A 38 23.87 11.72 -3.15
C ASN A 38 24.05 12.32 -4.55
N GLN A 39 23.28 11.86 -5.53
CA GLN A 39 23.32 12.36 -6.91
C GLN A 39 22.80 13.80 -7.05
N LEU A 40 21.90 14.25 -6.17
CA LEU A 40 21.42 15.63 -6.14
C LEU A 40 22.53 16.62 -5.73
N PHE A 41 23.33 16.25 -4.73
CA PHE A 41 24.39 17.11 -4.18
C PHE A 41 25.73 16.92 -4.89
N TYR A 42 25.97 15.71 -5.39
CA TYR A 42 27.17 15.35 -6.09
C TYR A 42 26.82 14.62 -7.38
N PRO A 43 26.56 15.35 -8.48
CA PRO A 43 26.20 14.78 -9.76
C PRO A 43 27.45 14.20 -10.46
N TRP A 44 28.02 13.14 -9.86
CA TRP A 44 29.10 12.34 -10.45
C TRP A 44 28.58 11.43 -11.58
N GLU A 45 27.28 11.13 -11.59
CA GLU A 45 26.62 10.25 -12.56
C GLU A 45 25.54 11.00 -13.37
N ASP A 46 25.16 10.43 -14.51
CA ASP A 46 24.11 10.97 -15.38
C ASP A 46 22.79 11.20 -14.64
N TYR A 47 22.07 12.27 -15.04
CA TYR A 47 20.71 12.59 -14.55
C TYR A 47 19.76 11.38 -14.58
N TYR A 48 19.98 10.44 -15.50
CA TYR A 48 19.25 9.18 -15.58
C TYR A 48 19.20 8.42 -14.24
N TYR A 49 20.34 8.29 -13.55
CA TYR A 49 20.42 7.52 -12.30
C TYR A 49 19.72 8.23 -11.16
N PHE A 50 19.72 9.57 -11.17
CA PHE A 50 18.96 10.39 -10.22
C PHE A 50 17.46 10.14 -10.38
N PHE A 51 16.93 10.21 -11.60
CA PHE A 51 15.50 9.96 -11.85
C PHE A 51 15.11 8.52 -11.51
N THR A 52 15.94 7.56 -11.91
CA THR A 52 15.68 6.13 -11.65
C THR A 52 15.63 5.82 -10.16
N SER A 53 16.60 6.33 -9.40
CA SER A 53 16.67 6.14 -7.95
C SER A 53 15.52 6.86 -7.24
N SER A 54 15.23 8.10 -7.65
CA SER A 54 14.16 8.92 -7.06
C SER A 54 12.78 8.32 -7.28
N ILE A 55 12.42 7.96 -8.52
CA ILE A 55 11.12 7.38 -8.87
C ILE A 55 10.89 6.07 -8.13
N THR A 56 11.91 5.21 -8.09
CA THR A 56 11.82 3.91 -7.38
C THR A 56 11.67 4.11 -5.88
N ALA A 57 12.44 5.04 -5.29
CA ALA A 57 12.34 5.37 -3.88
C ALA A 57 10.97 5.98 -3.51
N LEU A 58 10.41 6.85 -4.35
CA LEU A 58 9.10 7.46 -4.15
C LEU A 58 7.96 6.44 -4.24
N MET A 59 8.00 5.52 -5.21
CA MET A 59 7.01 4.44 -5.29
C MET A 59 7.07 3.53 -4.05
N ALA A 60 8.27 3.18 -3.59
CA ALA A 60 8.46 2.40 -2.37
C ALA A 60 7.97 3.16 -1.12
N ALA A 61 8.25 4.47 -1.03
CA ALA A 61 7.74 5.33 0.03
C ALA A 61 6.21 5.40 0.03
N GLY A 62 5.59 5.48 -1.15
CA GLY A 62 4.13 5.45 -1.32
C GLY A 62 3.51 4.17 -0.77
N ILE A 63 4.12 3.01 -1.02
CA ILE A 63 3.67 1.72 -0.46
C ILE A 63 3.73 1.75 1.08
N ILE A 64 4.84 2.19 1.65
CA ILE A 64 5.02 2.29 3.12
C ILE A 64 4.01 3.25 3.73
N PHE A 65 3.78 4.40 3.09
CA PHE A 65 2.80 5.38 3.53
C PHE A 65 1.40 4.76 3.58
N ILE A 66 0.98 4.04 2.53
CA ILE A 66 -0.33 3.37 2.50
C ILE A 66 -0.44 2.34 3.63
N VAL A 67 0.59 1.50 3.83
CA VAL A 67 0.61 0.52 4.94
C VAL A 67 0.50 1.21 6.29
N TYR A 68 1.20 2.33 6.49
CA TYR A 68 1.15 3.10 7.72
C TYR A 68 -0.25 3.68 7.98
N VAL A 69 -0.90 4.25 6.95
CA VAL A 69 -2.26 4.78 7.04
C VAL A 69 -3.26 3.66 7.38
N GLN A 70 -3.19 2.52 6.68
CA GLN A 70 -4.04 1.35 6.96
C GLN A 70 -3.85 0.77 8.38
N ARG A 71 -2.65 0.93 8.96
CA ARG A 71 -2.39 0.49 10.35
C ARG A 71 -3.06 1.39 11.38
N LYS A 72 -3.15 2.70 11.12
CA LYS A 72 -3.67 3.70 12.06
C LYS A 72 -5.17 3.97 11.91
N ALA A 73 -5.71 3.92 10.70
CA ALA A 73 -7.12 4.20 10.47
C ALA A 73 -7.99 2.94 10.64
N VAL A 74 -9.22 3.12 11.13
CA VAL A 74 -10.29 2.14 10.95
C VAL A 74 -10.86 2.38 9.56
N VAL A 75 -10.63 1.44 8.66
CA VAL A 75 -10.88 1.59 7.23
C VAL A 75 -12.06 0.73 6.84
N THR A 76 -13.01 1.27 6.07
CA THR A 76 -14.13 0.47 5.53
C THR A 76 -13.62 -0.54 4.50
N SER A 77 -14.43 -1.55 4.16
CA SER A 77 -14.00 -2.58 3.20
C SER A 77 -13.73 -2.02 1.80
N TYR A 78 -14.49 -1.01 1.37
CA TYR A 78 -14.26 -0.32 0.10
C TYR A 78 -12.95 0.48 0.11
N GLN A 79 -12.70 1.25 1.17
CA GLN A 79 -11.43 1.97 1.31
C GLN A 79 -10.24 1.01 1.41
N THR A 80 -10.42 -0.16 2.03
CA THR A 80 -9.39 -1.21 2.09
C THR A 80 -9.07 -1.72 0.69
N LEU A 81 -10.09 -2.00 -0.13
CA LEU A 81 -9.90 -2.37 -1.54
C LEU A 81 -9.13 -1.28 -2.32
N LEU A 82 -9.47 -0.01 -2.13
CA LEU A 82 -8.75 1.10 -2.76
C LEU A 82 -7.27 1.15 -2.33
N PHE A 83 -6.97 0.99 -1.04
CA PHE A 83 -5.60 0.99 -0.56
C PHE A 83 -4.80 -0.23 -1.05
N GLU A 84 -5.37 -1.42 -1.05
CA GLU A 84 -4.72 -2.61 -1.64
C GLU A 84 -4.53 -2.46 -3.15
N GLY A 85 -5.50 -1.85 -3.84
CA GLY A 85 -5.41 -1.51 -5.26
C GLY A 85 -4.28 -0.53 -5.55
N LEU A 86 -4.20 0.57 -4.81
CA LEU A 86 -3.13 1.56 -4.95
C LEU A 86 -1.74 0.96 -4.69
N LYS A 87 -1.58 0.12 -3.65
CA LYS A 87 -0.32 -0.60 -3.42
C LYS A 87 0.03 -1.51 -4.59
N SER A 88 -0.94 -2.23 -5.13
CA SER A 88 -0.75 -3.12 -6.27
C SER A 88 -0.38 -2.37 -7.53
N ILE A 89 -0.99 -1.19 -7.77
CA ILE A 89 -0.64 -0.29 -8.88
C ILE A 89 0.79 0.23 -8.72
N LEU A 90 1.17 0.72 -7.54
CA LEU A 90 2.53 1.17 -7.26
C LEU A 90 3.56 0.05 -7.44
N ALA A 91 3.27 -1.15 -6.93
CA ALA A 91 4.15 -2.31 -7.09
C ALA A 91 4.24 -2.78 -8.55
N THR A 92 3.14 -2.75 -9.29
CA THR A 92 3.12 -3.08 -10.73
C THR A 92 3.90 -2.02 -11.53
N GLY A 93 3.74 -0.74 -11.19
CA GLY A 93 4.52 0.35 -11.78
C GLY A 93 6.00 0.20 -11.51
N LEU A 94 6.39 -0.17 -10.29
CA LEU A 94 7.78 -0.42 -9.91
C LEU A 94 8.35 -1.64 -10.65
N TRP A 95 7.58 -2.73 -10.75
CA TRP A 95 7.96 -3.90 -11.56
C TRP A 95 8.15 -3.54 -13.03
N PHE A 96 7.21 -2.82 -13.62
CA PHE A 96 7.26 -2.40 -15.02
C PHE A 96 8.44 -1.45 -15.26
N TRP A 97 8.68 -0.53 -14.33
CA TRP A 97 9.84 0.36 -14.34
C TRP A 97 11.16 -0.43 -14.35
N LEU A 98 11.29 -1.45 -13.51
CA LEU A 98 12.49 -2.30 -13.47
C LEU A 98 12.67 -3.12 -14.75
N ILE A 99 11.59 -3.54 -15.41
CA ILE A 99 11.68 -4.19 -16.72
C ILE A 99 12.20 -3.22 -17.77
N ILE A 100 11.64 -2.00 -17.83
CA ILE A 100 12.11 -0.96 -18.76
C ILE A 100 13.57 -0.62 -18.48
N ASP A 101 13.96 -0.40 -17.21
CA ASP A 101 15.35 -0.14 -16.80
C ASP A 101 16.29 -1.29 -17.17
N SER A 102 15.81 -2.54 -17.11
CA SER A 102 16.58 -3.71 -17.55
C SER A 102 16.66 -3.88 -19.07
N ALA A 103 15.76 -3.27 -19.85
CA ALA A 103 15.72 -3.39 -21.30
C ALA A 103 16.40 -2.20 -22.02
N PHE A 104 16.25 -1.00 -21.45
CA PHE A 104 16.65 0.27 -22.06
C PHE A 104 17.59 1.11 -21.18
N GLY A 105 18.08 0.56 -20.06
CA GLY A 105 19.02 1.25 -19.19
C GLY A 105 20.31 1.65 -19.93
N PRO A 106 21.08 2.64 -19.43
CA PRO A 106 22.35 3.02 -20.00
C PRO A 106 23.28 1.81 -20.01
N TRP A 107 23.51 1.27 -21.20
CA TRP A 107 24.39 0.13 -21.47
C TRP A 107 25.85 0.55 -21.66
N ARG A 108 26.14 1.84 -21.50
CA ARG A 108 27.45 2.43 -21.70
C ARG A 108 27.85 3.06 -20.38
N TRP A 109 28.88 2.51 -19.76
CA TRP A 109 29.62 3.25 -18.76
C TRP A 109 30.84 3.82 -19.46
N GLU A 110 30.92 5.15 -19.53
CA GLU A 110 32.14 5.85 -19.89
C GLU A 110 33.14 5.56 -18.76
N HIS A 111 34.05 4.61 -18.96
CA HIS A 111 35.20 4.49 -18.06
C HIS A 111 36.00 5.79 -18.19
N HIS A 112 36.38 6.38 -17.06
CA HIS A 112 37.15 7.61 -16.98
C HIS A 112 38.59 7.48 -17.56
N ASP A 113 38.91 6.34 -18.16
CA ASP A 113 40.17 6.00 -18.81
C ASP A 113 39.90 5.55 -20.27
N HIS A 114 39.89 6.50 -21.21
CA HIS A 114 40.40 6.44 -22.61
C HIS A 114 40.31 5.14 -23.44
N VAL A 115 39.39 4.21 -23.15
CA VAL A 115 39.14 3.03 -23.97
C VAL A 115 37.80 3.21 -24.69
N PRO A 116 37.80 3.40 -26.02
CA PRO A 116 36.56 3.46 -26.78
C PRO A 116 35.91 2.07 -26.77
N ASP A 117 34.62 2.04 -26.46
CA ASP A 117 33.70 0.92 -26.65
C ASP A 117 33.85 -0.29 -25.69
N SER A 118 33.69 -0.08 -24.39
CA SER A 118 33.25 -1.18 -23.50
C SER A 118 31.73 -1.29 -23.50
N HIS A 119 31.21 -2.25 -24.27
CA HIS A 119 29.81 -2.73 -24.16
C HIS A 119 29.45 -3.05 -22.70
N ALA A 120 28.17 -2.85 -22.33
CA ALA A 120 27.64 -3.19 -21.00
C ALA A 120 28.23 -4.49 -20.45
N SER A 121 28.82 -4.42 -19.26
CA SER A 121 29.37 -5.61 -18.62
C SER A 121 28.22 -6.63 -18.45
N PRO A 122 28.40 -7.90 -18.87
CA PRO A 122 27.34 -8.90 -18.77
C PRO A 122 26.85 -9.10 -17.33
N GLU A 123 27.68 -8.77 -16.33
CA GLU A 123 27.31 -8.78 -14.92
C GLU A 123 26.26 -7.73 -14.54
N GLU A 124 26.30 -6.53 -15.13
CA GLU A 124 25.33 -5.47 -14.85
C GLU A 124 23.96 -5.79 -15.44
N VAL A 125 23.95 -6.32 -16.66
CA VAL A 125 22.73 -6.86 -17.30
C VAL A 125 22.11 -7.92 -16.37
N ALA A 126 22.92 -8.87 -15.89
CA ALA A 126 22.45 -9.91 -14.99
C ALA A 126 21.91 -9.36 -13.66
N LYS A 127 22.53 -8.31 -13.09
CA LYS A 127 22.04 -7.65 -11.87
C LYS A 127 20.67 -6.98 -12.09
N ARG A 128 20.47 -6.27 -13.21
CA ARG A 128 19.18 -5.63 -13.54
C ARG A 128 18.08 -6.66 -13.78
N VAL A 129 18.37 -7.74 -14.51
CA VAL A 129 17.42 -8.85 -14.74
C VAL A 129 17.04 -9.55 -13.44
N LYS A 130 18.00 -9.82 -12.53
CA LYS A 130 17.73 -10.40 -11.20
C LYS A 130 16.79 -9.52 -10.37
N ARG A 131 16.95 -8.18 -10.44
CA ARG A 131 16.05 -7.23 -9.75
C ARG A 131 14.62 -7.30 -10.31
N ALA A 132 14.46 -7.32 -11.64
CA ALA A 132 13.16 -7.46 -12.28
C ALA A 132 12.48 -8.81 -11.96
N ALA A 133 13.24 -9.90 -11.94
CA ALA A 133 12.74 -11.23 -11.56
C ALA A 133 12.30 -11.27 -10.09
N LEU A 134 13.10 -10.69 -9.18
CA LEU A 134 12.74 -10.58 -7.76
C LEU A 134 11.49 -9.72 -7.56
N ALA A 135 11.38 -8.59 -8.27
CA ALA A 135 10.20 -7.74 -8.25
C ALA A 135 8.95 -8.48 -8.72
N SER A 136 9.08 -9.34 -9.74
CA SER A 136 7.98 -10.20 -10.22
C SER A 136 7.49 -11.12 -9.10
N LEU A 137 8.42 -11.79 -8.41
CA LEU A 137 8.08 -12.69 -7.31
C LEU A 137 7.40 -11.94 -6.16
N LEU A 138 7.92 -10.77 -5.77
CA LEU A 138 7.31 -9.97 -4.72
C LEU A 138 5.89 -9.50 -5.10
N LEU A 139 5.68 -9.11 -6.35
CA LEU A 139 4.37 -8.69 -6.86
C LEU A 139 3.32 -9.80 -6.71
N PHE A 140 3.63 -11.00 -7.20
CA PHE A 140 2.70 -12.13 -7.19
C PHE A 140 2.49 -12.72 -5.78
N VAL A 141 3.48 -12.66 -4.90
CA VAL A 141 3.39 -13.27 -3.56
C VAL A 141 2.81 -12.30 -2.52
N PHE A 142 3.16 -11.02 -2.58
CA PHE A 142 2.83 -10.07 -1.51
C PHE A 142 1.83 -8.98 -1.90
N PHE A 143 1.63 -8.68 -3.18
CA PHE A 143 0.74 -7.58 -3.60
C PHE A 143 -0.58 -8.08 -4.19
N TYR A 144 -0.54 -9.06 -5.09
CA TYR A 144 -1.77 -9.58 -5.71
C TYR A 144 -2.67 -10.37 -4.75
N PRO A 145 -2.15 -11.24 -3.87
CA PRO A 145 -3.01 -11.99 -2.93
C PRO A 145 -3.85 -11.09 -2.01
N PRO A 146 -3.30 -10.06 -1.32
CA PRO A 146 -4.13 -9.19 -0.49
C PRO A 146 -5.11 -8.34 -1.32
N PHE A 147 -4.77 -7.95 -2.54
CA PHE A 147 -5.69 -7.25 -3.44
C PHE A 147 -6.88 -8.13 -3.84
N VAL A 148 -6.63 -9.36 -4.29
CA VAL A 148 -7.68 -10.32 -4.65
C VAL A 148 -8.55 -10.63 -3.43
N TYR A 149 -7.94 -10.81 -2.26
CA TYR A 149 -8.67 -11.05 -1.03
C TYR A 149 -9.58 -9.88 -0.66
N ALA A 150 -9.08 -8.64 -0.73
CA ALA A 150 -9.88 -7.44 -0.49
C ALA A 150 -11.03 -7.29 -1.52
N TYR A 151 -10.80 -7.66 -2.77
CA TYR A 151 -11.82 -7.65 -3.82
C TYR A 151 -12.94 -8.65 -3.54
N ILE A 152 -12.60 -9.89 -3.18
CA ILE A 152 -13.58 -10.92 -2.79
C ILE A 152 -14.38 -10.44 -1.58
N LEU A 153 -13.71 -9.90 -0.56
CA LEU A 153 -14.37 -9.42 0.65
C LEU A 153 -15.37 -8.31 0.35
N TRP A 154 -14.96 -7.29 -0.41
CA TRP A 154 -15.85 -6.20 -0.83
C TRP A 154 -17.07 -6.75 -1.59
N ARG A 155 -16.86 -7.66 -2.56
CA ARG A 155 -17.95 -8.28 -3.32
C ARG A 155 -18.92 -9.05 -2.43
N THR A 156 -18.43 -9.82 -1.45
CA THR A 156 -19.29 -10.59 -0.54
C THR A 156 -20.13 -9.69 0.37
N GLN A 157 -19.59 -8.56 0.82
CA GLN A 157 -20.32 -7.60 1.66
C GLN A 157 -21.36 -6.82 0.86
N SER A 158 -21.03 -6.40 -0.36
CA SER A 158 -22.02 -5.77 -1.25
C SER A 158 -23.18 -6.71 -1.55
N ALA A 159 -22.92 -8.00 -1.81
CA ALA A 159 -23.97 -8.98 -2.07
C ALA A 159 -24.87 -9.26 -0.85
N HIS A 160 -24.33 -9.25 0.36
CA HIS A 160 -25.14 -9.41 1.59
C HIS A 160 -25.91 -8.12 1.94
N GLY A 161 -25.36 -6.95 1.64
CA GLY A 161 -26.06 -5.67 1.78
C GLY A 161 -27.28 -5.57 0.87
N ASP A 162 -27.16 -6.02 -0.38
CA ASP A 162 -28.28 -6.02 -1.35
C ASP A 162 -29.38 -7.04 -0.99
N MET A 163 -29.03 -8.18 -0.37
CA MET A 163 -30.03 -9.15 0.10
C MET A 163 -30.78 -8.68 1.36
N SER A 164 -30.17 -7.83 2.18
CA SER A 164 -30.86 -7.18 3.31
C SER A 164 -31.69 -5.96 2.89
N GLY A 165 -31.49 -5.44 1.67
CA GLY A 165 -32.18 -4.28 1.12
C GLY A 165 -33.44 -4.59 0.31
N SER A 166 -33.78 -5.88 0.10
CA SER A 166 -34.94 -6.27 -0.73
C SER A 166 -36.22 -6.56 0.09
N ASN A 167 -36.34 -6.07 1.33
CA ASN A 167 -37.60 -6.15 2.06
C ASN A 167 -37.77 -5.03 3.12
N SER A 168 -37.71 -3.77 2.71
CA SER A 168 -38.45 -2.68 3.35
C SER A 168 -38.24 -1.39 2.57
N GLY A 169 -39.24 -0.97 1.81
CA GLY A 169 -39.36 0.43 1.42
C GLY A 169 -39.66 1.25 2.67
N ALA A 170 -38.69 2.06 3.10
CA ALA A 170 -38.89 3.22 3.94
C ALA A 170 -37.63 4.09 3.82
N GLU A 171 -37.83 5.34 3.42
CA GLU A 171 -36.91 6.44 3.63
C GLU A 171 -36.59 6.56 5.14
N GLU A 172 -35.32 6.71 5.53
CA GLU A 172 -34.88 7.23 6.83
C GLU A 172 -33.37 7.53 6.66
N GLU A 173 -33.00 8.74 6.23
CA GLU A 173 -32.59 9.86 7.09
C GLU A 173 -31.71 9.44 8.28
N GLU A 174 -30.49 9.98 8.31
CA GLU A 174 -29.54 9.87 9.41
C GLU A 174 -30.19 10.17 10.77
N PRO A 175 -30.14 9.25 11.75
CA PRO A 175 -30.37 9.63 13.13
C PRO A 175 -29.05 10.13 13.71
N THR A 176 -28.93 11.45 13.71
CA THR A 176 -28.07 12.19 14.64
C THR A 176 -28.58 11.92 16.07
N GLU A 177 -28.16 10.81 16.70
CA GLU A 177 -28.49 10.55 18.10
C GLU A 177 -27.62 11.40 19.02
N SER A 178 -28.11 12.63 19.14
CA SER A 178 -27.92 13.56 20.22
C SER A 178 -28.19 12.88 21.58
N ALA A 179 -27.28 13.12 22.52
CA ALA A 179 -27.44 13.20 23.97
C ALA A 179 -28.39 12.19 24.70
N PRO A 180 -27.88 11.41 25.67
CA PRO A 180 -28.69 10.49 26.46
C PRO A 180 -29.69 11.24 27.35
N LEU A 181 -30.97 10.89 27.21
CA LEU A 181 -32.10 11.42 27.97
C LEU A 181 -32.02 11.03 29.45
N LEU A 182 -31.43 11.91 30.26
CA LEU A 182 -31.64 12.02 31.71
C LEU A 182 -32.87 12.90 31.98
N SER A 183 -34.07 12.37 31.77
CA SER A 183 -35.30 13.02 32.24
C SER A 183 -36.43 12.02 32.46
N GLN A 184 -36.20 11.00 33.29
CA GLN A 184 -37.29 10.22 33.87
C GLN A 184 -36.96 9.74 35.28
N GLN A 185 -36.54 10.65 36.15
CA GLN A 185 -36.61 10.39 37.59
C GLN A 185 -36.64 11.69 38.39
N GLY A 186 -37.86 12.14 38.72
CA GLY A 186 -38.03 13.21 39.69
C GLY A 186 -39.35 13.95 39.57
N ALA A 187 -40.49 13.32 39.88
CA ALA A 187 -41.61 14.03 40.50
C ALA A 187 -42.76 13.09 40.95
N ARG A 188 -42.89 13.00 42.29
CA ARG A 188 -44.14 12.96 43.05
C ARG A 188 -44.91 11.63 43.16
N THR A 189 -44.71 10.98 44.30
CA THR A 189 -45.83 10.65 45.19
C THR A 189 -45.46 11.05 46.62
N PHE A 190 -45.90 12.26 47.00
CA PHE A 190 -46.10 12.67 48.39
C PHE A 190 -47.41 12.02 48.88
N GLY A 191 -47.44 11.57 50.14
CA GLY A 191 -48.36 10.55 50.62
C GLY A 191 -49.79 10.96 50.97
N ARG A 192 -50.58 9.93 51.33
CA ARG A 192 -51.74 9.99 52.24
C ARG A 192 -52.23 8.56 52.52
N THR A 193 -52.10 8.12 53.77
CA THR A 193 -53.14 7.49 54.63
C THR A 193 -52.50 7.23 55.98
#